data_AF-A0A378B8P9-F1
#
_entry.id   AF-A0A378B8P9-F1
#
_cell.length_a   1.000
_cell.length_b   1.000
_cell.length_c   1.000
_cell.angle_alpha   90.00
_cell.angle_beta   90.00
_cell.angle_gamma   90.00
#
_symmetry.space_group_name_H-M   'P 1'
#
loop_
_entity.id
_entity.type
_entity.pdbx_description
1 polymer ?
#
loop_
_entity_poly.entity_id
_entity_poly.type
_entity_poly.pdbx_seq_one_letter_code
_entity_poly.pdbx_strand_id
1 'polypeptide(L)'
;MENRFNLIDEPWIAVVDVGLVSLTDIFSQPELRALGGNPVEKIALTKLLLAIAQAAATPTDDSDWQQMGWQGMAHCCLQYLAKWHDRFYLYGEKPFLQMPAIQAAECKSLGVLSPEVSTGNTTVLTESQQQQQLTDADKALAIVMQMGFGLGGKKTDNSVVLTPGYRGKQNDKGKPGSGKTGVSVGHMGLLHSFWQGNSIVQSIWLNLFTAEDITQLAMYPTLGAAPWERMPTGEDDDIARSLKASLLGRLISMGKFCLLAEDGIHYSDGISHAGYLEGKTDPSVSVDFSGKKPKALWVNPGKRPWRELTSLLQFIEQDSPRDMKPVSLAFL
;
A
#
# COMPACT_ATOMS: atom_id res chain seq x y z
N MET A 1 -24.58 3.97 -11.17
CA MET A 1 -23.49 4.97 -11.14
C MET A 1 -22.77 4.91 -12.47
N GLU A 2 -22.32 6.05 -12.97
CA GLU A 2 -21.56 6.13 -14.22
C GLU A 2 -20.05 5.99 -13.94
N ASN A 3 -19.34 5.30 -14.82
CA ASN A 3 -17.88 5.15 -14.73
C ASN A 3 -17.21 6.50 -15.03
N ARG A 4 -16.37 6.99 -14.13
CA ARG A 4 -15.69 8.28 -14.28
C ARG A 4 -14.31 8.26 -13.62
N PHE A 5 -13.37 8.99 -14.23
CA PHE A 5 -11.98 9.15 -13.79
C PHE A 5 -11.25 7.80 -13.71
N ASN A 6 -10.79 7.29 -14.85
CA ASN A 6 -10.02 6.04 -14.89
C ASN A 6 -8.55 6.30 -14.57
N LEU A 7 -8.03 5.68 -13.51
CA LEU A 7 -6.65 5.85 -13.04
C LEU A 7 -5.60 5.38 -14.06
N ILE A 8 -5.99 4.59 -15.07
CA ILE A 8 -5.12 4.14 -16.15
C ILE A 8 -4.85 5.24 -17.17
N ASP A 9 -5.86 6.07 -17.47
CA ASP A 9 -5.82 7.03 -18.57
C ASP A 9 -5.68 8.48 -18.06
N GLU A 10 -6.28 8.78 -16.92
CA GLU A 10 -6.34 10.13 -16.37
C GLU A 10 -5.08 10.44 -15.55
N PRO A 11 -4.59 11.70 -15.58
CA PRO A 11 -3.43 12.10 -14.80
C PRO A 11 -3.79 12.25 -13.31
N TRP A 12 -3.11 11.49 -12.44
CA TRP A 12 -3.33 11.56 -10.99
C TRP A 12 -2.09 11.30 -10.13
N ILE A 13 -1.02 10.77 -10.71
CA ILE A 13 0.24 10.46 -10.02
C ILE A 13 1.18 11.64 -10.21
N ALA A 14 1.59 12.28 -9.12
CA ALA A 14 2.58 13.35 -9.18
C ALA A 14 3.98 12.81 -9.53
N VAL A 15 4.64 13.45 -10.50
CA VAL A 15 6.03 13.20 -10.92
C VAL A 15 6.81 14.51 -10.85
N VAL A 16 8.03 14.44 -10.29
CA VAL A 16 8.91 15.58 -10.09
C VAL A 16 9.24 16.23 -11.44
N ASP A 17 9.17 17.56 -11.51
CA ASP A 17 9.42 18.39 -12.70
C ASP A 17 8.53 18.11 -13.92
N VAL A 18 7.46 17.31 -13.76
CA VAL A 18 6.53 16.96 -14.85
C VAL A 18 5.08 17.36 -14.52
N GLY A 19 4.61 17.08 -13.30
CA GLY A 19 3.21 17.27 -12.92
C GLY A 19 2.47 15.94 -12.72
N LEU A 20 1.16 15.94 -12.95
CA LEU A 20 0.34 14.72 -12.82
C LEU A 20 0.40 13.89 -14.10
N VAL A 21 0.55 12.57 -13.94
CA VAL A 21 0.56 11.59 -15.04
C VAL A 21 -0.34 10.40 -14.71
N SER A 22 -0.70 9.62 -15.72
CA SER A 22 -1.54 8.42 -15.59
C SER A 22 -0.71 7.17 -15.26
N LEU A 23 -1.36 6.04 -14.93
CA LEU A 23 -0.62 4.77 -14.82
C LEU A 23 -0.03 4.34 -16.17
N THR A 24 -0.72 4.61 -17.28
CA THR A 24 -0.18 4.34 -18.63
C THR A 24 1.12 5.10 -18.87
N ASP A 25 1.18 6.38 -18.48
CA ASP A 25 2.39 7.19 -18.62
C ASP A 25 3.55 6.62 -17.80
N ILE A 26 3.31 6.21 -16.54
CA ILE A 26 4.34 5.63 -15.67
C ILE A 26 5.04 4.42 -16.31
N PHE A 27 4.29 3.56 -17.01
CA PHE A 27 4.84 2.36 -17.66
C PHE A 27 5.23 2.57 -19.13
N SER A 28 4.91 3.70 -19.76
CA SER A 28 5.27 3.97 -21.16
C SER A 28 6.38 5.01 -21.33
N GLN A 29 6.60 5.86 -20.34
CA GLN A 29 7.56 6.98 -20.38
C GLN A 29 8.76 6.74 -19.45
N PRO A 30 9.84 6.10 -19.93
CA PRO A 30 11.02 5.80 -19.11
C PRO A 30 11.81 7.03 -18.64
N GLU A 31 11.50 8.23 -19.15
CA GLU A 31 12.08 9.51 -18.75
C GLU A 31 11.55 10.02 -17.40
N LEU A 32 10.43 9.47 -16.89
CA LEU A 32 9.85 9.87 -15.61
C LEU A 32 10.75 9.41 -14.46
N ARG A 33 11.47 10.37 -13.86
CA ARG A 33 12.59 10.06 -12.95
C ARG A 33 12.16 9.65 -11.55
N ALA A 34 11.23 10.38 -10.96
CA ALA A 34 10.89 10.22 -9.55
C ALA A 34 9.45 10.64 -9.24
N LEU A 35 8.83 9.91 -8.33
CA LEU A 35 7.52 10.26 -7.78
C LEU A 35 7.59 11.57 -6.98
N GLY A 36 6.60 12.44 -7.18
CA GLY A 36 6.33 13.64 -6.40
C GLY A 36 5.62 13.31 -5.08
N GLY A 37 5.21 14.36 -4.35
CA GLY A 37 4.49 14.20 -3.08
C GLY A 37 5.39 13.97 -1.86
N ASN A 38 4.76 13.71 -0.71
CA ASN A 38 5.45 13.43 0.54
C ASN A 38 5.94 11.96 0.61
N PRO A 39 6.83 11.60 1.55
CA PRO A 39 7.37 10.24 1.63
C PRO A 39 6.32 9.13 1.76
N VAL A 40 5.22 9.37 2.47
CA VAL A 40 4.16 8.36 2.66
C VAL A 40 3.42 8.10 1.35
N GLU A 41 3.09 9.15 0.62
CA GLU A 41 2.47 9.07 -0.72
C GLU A 41 3.37 8.30 -1.69
N LYS A 42 4.67 8.62 -1.72
CA LYS A 42 5.64 7.92 -2.58
C LYS A 42 5.71 6.42 -2.27
N ILE A 43 5.73 6.05 -0.99
CA ILE A 43 5.77 4.63 -0.60
C ILE A 43 4.46 3.93 -0.98
N ALA A 44 3.30 4.55 -0.72
CA ALA A 44 2.00 3.99 -1.09
C ALA A 44 1.88 3.76 -2.61
N LEU A 45 2.30 4.75 -3.41
CA LEU A 45 2.35 4.65 -4.87
C LEU A 45 3.35 3.60 -5.35
N THR A 46 4.55 3.53 -4.76
CA THR A 46 5.55 2.49 -5.08
C THR A 46 4.97 1.10 -4.85
N LYS A 47 4.27 0.89 -3.73
CA LYS A 47 3.61 -0.39 -3.43
C LYS A 47 2.47 -0.72 -4.40
N LEU A 48 1.69 0.27 -4.84
CA LEU A 48 0.68 0.09 -5.88
C LEU A 48 1.32 -0.34 -7.21
N LEU A 49 2.36 0.38 -7.65
CA LEU A 49 3.06 0.09 -8.90
C LEU A 49 3.73 -1.28 -8.85
N LEU A 50 4.33 -1.67 -7.73
CA LEU A 50 4.86 -3.02 -7.52
C LEU A 50 3.76 -4.08 -7.56
N ALA A 51 2.60 -3.83 -6.96
CA ALA A 51 1.49 -4.79 -7.01
C ALA A 51 0.97 -4.99 -8.44
N ILE A 52 0.89 -3.91 -9.24
CA ILE A 52 0.55 -3.99 -10.67
C ILE A 52 1.63 -4.78 -11.41
N ALA A 53 2.90 -4.44 -11.22
CA ALA A 53 4.00 -5.06 -11.94
C ALA A 53 4.15 -6.54 -11.60
N GLN A 54 4.06 -6.91 -10.32
CA GLN A 54 4.16 -8.29 -9.87
C GLN A 54 2.97 -9.13 -10.37
N ALA A 55 1.75 -8.58 -10.40
CA ALA A 55 0.58 -9.25 -10.97
C ALA A 55 0.66 -9.39 -12.51
N ALA A 56 1.27 -8.41 -13.18
CA ALA A 56 1.44 -8.42 -14.64
C ALA A 56 2.57 -9.34 -15.11
N ALA A 57 3.69 -9.35 -14.39
CA ALA A 57 4.89 -10.10 -14.71
C ALA A 57 5.66 -10.47 -13.44
N THR A 58 5.58 -11.73 -13.03
CA THR A 58 6.46 -12.33 -12.02
C THR A 58 7.43 -13.27 -12.73
N PRO A 59 8.73 -12.92 -12.84
CA PRO A 59 9.74 -13.81 -13.41
C PRO A 59 9.87 -15.09 -12.60
N THR A 60 10.31 -16.19 -13.23
CA THR A 60 10.50 -17.45 -12.51
C THR A 60 11.68 -17.37 -11.54
N ASP A 61 12.80 -16.85 -12.04
CA ASP A 61 14.11 -16.75 -11.37
C ASP A 61 14.87 -15.48 -11.80
N ASP A 62 16.09 -15.31 -11.31
CA ASP A 62 16.94 -14.14 -11.58
C ASP A 62 17.33 -14.03 -13.07
N SER A 63 17.46 -15.16 -13.77
CA SER A 63 17.78 -15.18 -15.21
C SER A 63 16.61 -14.64 -16.02
N ASP A 64 15.39 -15.10 -15.74
CA ASP A 64 14.16 -14.58 -16.34
C ASP A 64 13.97 -13.09 -16.02
N TRP A 65 14.25 -12.67 -14.78
CA TRP A 65 14.16 -11.27 -14.35
C TRP A 65 15.13 -10.37 -15.12
N GLN A 66 16.39 -10.81 -15.28
CA GLN A 66 17.41 -10.09 -16.03
C GLN A 66 17.08 -10.03 -17.53
N GLN A 67 16.62 -11.15 -18.11
CA GLN A 67 16.24 -11.22 -19.53
C GLN A 67 15.03 -10.34 -19.83
N MET A 68 14.02 -10.32 -18.96
CA MET A 68 12.83 -9.49 -19.11
C MET A 68 13.20 -8.00 -19.12
N GLY A 69 14.05 -7.58 -18.18
CA GLY A 69 14.42 -6.19 -17.99
C GLY A 69 13.22 -5.29 -17.65
N TRP A 70 13.50 -4.00 -17.44
CA TRP A 70 12.43 -3.03 -17.15
C TRP A 70 11.49 -2.84 -18.34
N GLN A 71 11.96 -2.97 -19.58
CA GLN A 71 11.14 -2.85 -20.79
C GLN A 71 10.10 -3.97 -20.90
N GLY A 72 10.51 -5.22 -20.67
CA GLY A 72 9.61 -6.37 -20.71
C GLY A 72 8.55 -6.27 -19.61
N MET A 73 8.97 -5.93 -18.39
CA MET A 73 8.04 -5.68 -17.29
C MET A 73 7.02 -4.59 -17.65
N ALA A 74 7.49 -3.45 -18.15
CA ALA A 74 6.64 -2.32 -18.50
C ALA A 74 5.61 -2.67 -19.58
N HIS A 75 6.03 -3.41 -20.60
CA HIS A 75 5.13 -3.91 -21.64
C HIS A 75 4.04 -4.82 -21.07
N CYS A 76 4.40 -5.77 -20.19
CA CYS A 76 3.43 -6.62 -19.51
C CYS A 76 2.46 -5.82 -18.63
N CYS A 77 2.95 -4.77 -17.94
CA CYS A 77 2.11 -3.88 -17.13
C CYS A 77 1.05 -3.18 -17.98
N LEU A 78 1.43 -2.65 -19.15
CA LEU A 78 0.49 -1.98 -20.06
C LEU A 78 -0.59 -2.95 -20.57
N GLN A 79 -0.21 -4.18 -20.93
CA GLN A 79 -1.17 -5.22 -21.33
C GLN A 79 -2.11 -5.61 -20.18
N TYR A 80 -1.57 -5.73 -18.97
CA TYR A 80 -2.32 -6.07 -17.77
C TYR A 80 -3.32 -4.96 -17.40
N LEU A 81 -2.92 -3.70 -17.44
CA LEU A 81 -3.80 -2.55 -17.19
C LEU A 81 -4.92 -2.48 -18.23
N ALA A 82 -4.61 -2.70 -19.52
CA ALA A 82 -5.62 -2.78 -20.57
C ALA A 82 -6.64 -3.92 -20.30
N LYS A 83 -6.19 -5.09 -19.85
CA LYS A 83 -7.07 -6.21 -19.47
C LYS A 83 -8.00 -5.85 -18.30
N TRP A 84 -7.50 -5.10 -17.32
CA TRP A 84 -8.23 -4.77 -16.09
C TRP A 84 -8.83 -3.37 -16.10
N HIS A 85 -8.96 -2.73 -17.26
CA HIS A 85 -9.36 -1.34 -17.43
C HIS A 85 -10.61 -0.95 -16.63
N ASP A 86 -11.64 -1.79 -16.69
CA ASP A 86 -12.92 -1.60 -16.00
C ASP A 86 -12.85 -1.59 -14.46
N ARG A 87 -11.71 -2.00 -13.88
CA ARG A 87 -11.50 -2.05 -12.42
C ARG A 87 -10.76 -0.84 -11.87
N PHE A 88 -10.30 0.07 -12.73
CA PHE A 88 -9.51 1.25 -12.38
C PHE A 88 -10.29 2.57 -12.46
N TYR A 89 -11.60 2.53 -12.65
CA TYR A 89 -12.43 3.72 -12.48
C TYR A 89 -12.54 4.11 -11.01
N LEU A 90 -12.25 5.37 -10.67
CA LEU A 90 -12.41 5.89 -9.30
C LEU A 90 -13.88 5.89 -8.86
N TYR A 91 -14.78 6.16 -9.79
CA TYR A 91 -16.22 6.17 -9.61
C TYR A 91 -16.88 5.20 -10.59
N GLY A 92 -17.91 4.49 -10.18
CA GLY A 92 -18.62 3.55 -11.05
C GLY A 92 -19.28 2.42 -10.28
N GLU A 93 -19.62 1.35 -10.99
CA GLU A 93 -20.19 0.14 -10.37
C GLU A 93 -19.14 -0.65 -9.57
N LYS A 94 -17.91 -0.69 -10.06
CA LYS A 94 -16.77 -1.39 -9.44
C LYS A 94 -15.64 -0.41 -9.14
N PRO A 95 -15.87 0.56 -8.23
CA PRO A 95 -14.93 1.65 -7.99
C PRO A 95 -13.60 1.10 -7.46
N PHE A 96 -12.49 1.63 -7.99
CA PHE A 96 -11.14 1.18 -7.71
C PHE A 96 -10.86 1.17 -6.20
N LEU A 97 -10.52 -0.01 -5.68
CA LEU A 97 -10.19 -0.29 -4.27
C LEU A 97 -11.22 0.22 -3.24
N GLN A 98 -12.47 0.40 -3.66
CA GLN A 98 -13.56 0.86 -2.81
C GLN A 98 -14.61 -0.24 -2.63
N MET A 99 -15.34 -0.17 -1.52
CA MET A 99 -16.34 -1.17 -1.14
C MET A 99 -17.72 -0.53 -1.00
N PRO A 100 -18.60 -0.63 -2.01
CA PRO A 100 -19.96 -0.07 -1.94
C PRO A 100 -20.74 -0.50 -0.69
N ALA A 101 -20.51 -1.71 -0.19
CA ALA A 101 -21.14 -2.23 1.02
C ALA A 101 -20.87 -1.41 2.30
N ILE A 102 -19.83 -0.56 2.31
CA ILE A 102 -19.50 0.29 3.47
C ILE A 102 -20.33 1.59 3.54
N GLN A 103 -21.26 1.83 2.61
CA GLN A 103 -22.09 3.03 2.58
C GLN A 103 -22.87 3.29 3.88
N ALA A 104 -23.14 2.24 4.67
CA ALA A 104 -23.80 2.38 5.97
C ALA A 104 -22.95 3.07 7.05
N ALA A 105 -21.62 3.21 6.83
CA ALA A 105 -20.75 3.91 7.76
C ALA A 105 -21.03 5.41 7.76
N GLU A 106 -20.74 6.09 8.86
CA GLU A 106 -20.85 7.55 8.93
C GLU A 106 -20.02 8.21 7.81
N CYS A 107 -20.67 9.07 7.01
CA CYS A 107 -19.97 9.87 6.00
C CYS A 107 -19.19 10.99 6.69
N LYS A 108 -17.89 11.08 6.41
CA LYS A 108 -17.00 12.12 6.98
C LYS A 108 -16.38 12.95 5.89
N SER A 109 -16.04 14.19 6.22
CA SER A 109 -15.16 15.02 5.40
C SER A 109 -13.83 14.29 5.12
N LEU A 110 -13.28 14.40 3.92
CA LEU A 110 -12.05 13.72 3.51
C LEU A 110 -10.81 14.12 4.34
N GLY A 111 -10.84 15.29 4.99
CA GLY A 111 -9.79 15.76 5.89
C GLY A 111 -9.50 14.80 7.04
N VAL A 112 -10.43 13.91 7.41
CA VAL A 112 -10.19 12.89 8.46
C VAL A 112 -9.12 11.86 8.07
N LEU A 113 -8.77 11.78 6.78
CA LEU A 113 -7.74 10.88 6.27
C LEU A 113 -6.34 11.48 6.36
N SER A 114 -6.22 12.80 6.54
CA SER A 114 -4.94 13.51 6.63
C SER A 114 -4.62 13.90 8.06
N PRO A 115 -3.42 13.59 8.58
CA PRO A 115 -3.02 14.00 9.92
C PRO A 115 -2.76 15.51 10.03
N GLU A 116 -2.55 16.20 8.90
CA GLU A 116 -2.24 17.63 8.84
C GLU A 116 -3.50 18.51 8.86
N VAL A 117 -4.66 17.92 8.57
CA VAL A 117 -5.94 18.62 8.50
C VAL A 117 -6.68 18.51 9.84
N SER A 118 -7.02 19.66 10.42
CA SER A 118 -7.81 19.74 11.64
C SER A 118 -9.27 19.38 11.34
N THR A 119 -9.81 18.37 12.03
CA THR A 119 -11.20 17.92 11.85
C THR A 119 -11.94 17.70 13.17
N GLY A 120 -13.24 17.97 13.18
CA GLY A 120 -14.09 17.86 14.38
C GLY A 120 -13.75 18.95 15.39
N ASN A 121 -13.37 18.56 16.61
CA ASN A 121 -13.13 19.52 17.70
C ASN A 121 -11.70 20.07 17.74
N THR A 122 -10.85 19.73 16.75
CA THR A 122 -9.46 20.22 16.68
C THR A 122 -9.44 21.67 16.21
N THR A 123 -8.81 22.55 16.98
CA THR A 123 -8.63 23.97 16.61
C THR A 123 -7.79 24.10 15.34
N VAL A 124 -8.23 24.94 14.41
CA VAL A 124 -7.44 25.37 13.25
C VAL A 124 -6.54 26.52 13.69
N LEU A 125 -5.23 26.30 13.66
CA LEU A 125 -4.22 27.30 14.00
C LEU A 125 -3.70 28.01 12.74
N THR A 126 -3.61 27.30 11.62
CA THR A 126 -3.11 27.81 10.34
C THR A 126 -4.04 27.41 9.19
N GLU A 127 -4.02 28.18 8.11
CA GLU A 127 -4.83 27.90 6.91
C GLU A 127 -4.52 26.54 6.29
N SER A 128 -3.26 26.10 6.38
CA SER A 128 -2.83 24.77 5.92
C SER A 128 -3.53 23.60 6.63
N GLN A 129 -4.12 23.83 7.82
CA GLN A 129 -4.87 22.83 8.57
C GLN A 129 -6.35 22.77 8.16
N GLN A 130 -6.81 23.65 7.26
CA GLN A 130 -8.15 23.56 6.69
C GLN A 130 -8.16 22.57 5.53
N GLN A 131 -9.26 21.81 5.41
CA GLN A 131 -9.44 20.96 4.25
C GLN A 131 -9.54 21.80 2.99
N GLN A 132 -8.62 21.58 2.06
CA GLN A 132 -8.66 22.18 0.73
C GLN A 132 -9.66 21.44 -0.15
N GLN A 133 -10.09 22.09 -1.25
CA GLN A 133 -10.89 21.41 -2.26
C GLN A 133 -10.05 20.30 -2.90
N LEU A 134 -10.53 19.06 -2.80
CA LEU A 134 -9.81 17.90 -3.30
C LEU A 134 -10.25 17.57 -4.73
N THR A 135 -9.27 17.46 -5.61
CA THR A 135 -9.44 16.94 -6.96
C THR A 135 -9.68 15.44 -6.94
N ASP A 136 -10.09 14.87 -8.07
CA ASP A 136 -10.23 13.41 -8.17
C ASP A 136 -8.87 12.70 -8.11
N ALA A 137 -7.78 13.36 -8.51
CA ALA A 137 -6.41 12.87 -8.30
C ALA A 137 -6.08 12.75 -6.81
N ASP A 138 -6.41 13.77 -6.01
CA ASP A 138 -6.19 13.74 -4.55
C ASP A 138 -7.00 12.63 -3.89
N LYS A 139 -8.24 12.42 -4.34
CA LYS A 139 -9.12 11.35 -3.84
C LYS A 139 -8.58 9.97 -4.22
N ALA A 140 -8.10 9.78 -5.45
CA ALA A 140 -7.47 8.53 -5.87
C ALA A 140 -6.24 8.20 -5.00
N LEU A 141 -5.36 9.19 -4.77
CA LEU A 141 -4.20 9.03 -3.89
C LEU A 141 -4.63 8.71 -2.45
N ALA A 142 -5.65 9.39 -1.92
CA ALA A 142 -6.17 9.13 -0.59
C ALA A 142 -6.68 7.68 -0.43
N ILE A 143 -7.39 7.14 -1.44
CA ILE A 143 -7.83 5.73 -1.43
C ILE A 143 -6.62 4.79 -1.38
N VAL A 144 -5.60 5.01 -2.21
CA VAL A 144 -4.38 4.17 -2.23
C VAL A 144 -3.68 4.21 -0.88
N MET A 145 -3.55 5.40 -0.27
CA MET A 145 -2.97 5.54 1.06
C MET A 145 -3.74 4.74 2.12
N GLN A 146 -5.08 4.76 2.09
CA GLN A 146 -5.88 4.03 3.08
C GLN A 146 -5.67 2.51 3.06
N MET A 147 -5.16 1.96 1.95
CA MET A 147 -4.90 0.52 1.84
C MET A 147 -3.87 0.02 2.85
N GLY A 148 -2.83 0.82 3.13
CA GLY A 148 -1.70 0.42 3.98
C GLY A 148 -1.25 1.46 5.01
N PHE A 149 -1.63 2.73 4.84
CA PHE A 149 -1.24 3.88 5.64
C PHE A 149 -2.40 4.57 6.35
N GLY A 150 -3.57 3.91 6.42
CA GLY A 150 -4.74 4.45 7.11
C GLY A 150 -4.45 4.81 8.58
N LEU A 151 -4.97 5.95 9.02
CA LEU A 151 -4.79 6.44 10.39
C LEU A 151 -5.58 5.57 11.39
N GLY A 152 -5.02 5.40 12.58
CA GLY A 152 -5.73 4.81 13.71
C GLY A 152 -6.62 5.81 14.45
N GLY A 153 -7.38 5.33 15.43
CA GLY A 153 -8.15 6.16 16.35
C GLY A 153 -9.66 6.20 16.08
N LYS A 154 -10.36 7.17 16.67
CA LYS A 154 -11.84 7.16 16.78
C LYS A 154 -12.58 7.71 15.55
N LYS A 155 -11.86 8.14 14.51
CA LYS A 155 -12.49 8.71 13.31
C LYS A 155 -13.04 7.60 12.39
N THR A 156 -12.46 6.41 12.42
CA THR A 156 -12.96 5.23 11.69
C THR A 156 -14.25 4.69 12.29
N ASP A 157 -15.26 4.43 11.46
CA ASP A 157 -16.54 3.87 11.92
C ASP A 157 -16.50 2.34 11.95
N ASN A 158 -16.08 1.81 13.10
CA ASN A 158 -16.02 0.38 13.37
C ASN A 158 -17.35 -0.22 13.85
N SER A 159 -18.46 0.54 13.81
CA SER A 159 -19.79 -0.02 14.04
C SER A 159 -20.30 -0.82 12.82
N VAL A 160 -19.77 -0.52 11.63
CA VAL A 160 -20.08 -1.24 10.40
C VAL A 160 -19.13 -2.42 10.23
N VAL A 161 -19.71 -3.61 10.15
CA VAL A 161 -19.04 -4.89 10.01
C VAL A 161 -19.68 -5.63 8.84
N LEU A 162 -18.88 -6.02 7.84
CA LEU A 162 -19.40 -6.65 6.61
C LEU A 162 -19.47 -8.17 6.72
N THR A 163 -18.52 -8.80 7.41
CA THR A 163 -18.52 -10.23 7.70
C THR A 163 -19.39 -10.54 8.93
N PRO A 164 -20.46 -11.34 8.80
CA PRO A 164 -21.31 -11.71 9.92
C PRO A 164 -20.52 -12.34 11.08
N GLY A 165 -20.73 -11.84 12.30
CA GLY A 165 -20.06 -12.34 13.50
C GLY A 165 -18.60 -11.92 13.67
N TYR A 166 -18.04 -11.09 12.78
CA TYR A 166 -16.67 -10.62 12.91
C TYR A 166 -16.48 -9.69 14.11
N ARG A 167 -15.55 -10.05 15.00
CA ARG A 167 -15.28 -9.32 16.25
C ARG A 167 -14.02 -8.44 16.20
N GLY A 168 -13.26 -8.47 15.11
CA GLY A 168 -11.97 -7.76 15.02
C GLY A 168 -12.04 -6.23 15.06
N LYS A 169 -13.27 -5.68 14.94
CA LYS A 169 -13.61 -4.26 15.07
C LYS A 169 -14.17 -3.88 16.44
N GLN A 170 -14.27 -4.82 17.37
CA GLN A 170 -14.81 -4.59 18.71
C GLN A 170 -13.68 -4.46 19.74
N ASN A 171 -13.94 -3.72 20.82
CA ASN A 171 -13.09 -3.72 22.01
C ASN A 171 -13.46 -4.86 22.97
N ASP A 172 -12.72 -5.00 24.07
CA ASP A 172 -12.91 -6.05 25.08
C ASP A 172 -14.32 -6.05 25.73
N LYS A 173 -15.08 -4.96 25.58
CA LYS A 173 -16.46 -4.82 26.07
C LYS A 173 -17.51 -5.10 24.99
N GLY A 174 -17.11 -5.60 23.82
CA GLY A 174 -18.01 -5.91 22.69
C GLY A 174 -18.58 -4.67 21.98
N LYS A 175 -18.07 -3.47 22.26
CA LYS A 175 -18.47 -2.22 21.59
C LYS A 175 -17.53 -1.93 20.42
N PRO A 176 -17.94 -1.11 19.43
CA PRO A 176 -17.03 -0.65 18.38
C PRO A 176 -15.72 -0.11 18.96
N GLY A 177 -14.60 -0.66 18.49
CA GLY A 177 -13.25 -0.31 18.89
C GLY A 177 -12.71 0.87 18.08
N SER A 178 -11.62 1.46 18.56
CA SER A 178 -10.87 2.45 17.77
C SER A 178 -10.29 1.80 16.52
N GLY A 179 -10.23 2.58 15.42
CA GLY A 179 -9.57 2.17 14.19
C GLY A 179 -8.10 1.80 14.42
N LYS A 180 -7.62 0.77 13.74
CA LYS A 180 -6.22 0.36 13.78
C LYS A 180 -5.38 1.18 12.80
N THR A 181 -4.11 1.40 13.14
CA THR A 181 -3.14 2.00 12.21
C THR A 181 -2.83 1.02 11.08
N GLY A 182 -2.66 1.53 9.87
CA GLY A 182 -2.27 0.73 8.70
C GLY A 182 -0.95 0.00 8.90
N VAL A 183 -0.85 -1.21 8.32
CA VAL A 183 0.30 -2.10 8.51
C VAL A 183 1.62 -1.56 7.94
N SER A 184 1.57 -0.57 7.04
CA SER A 184 2.77 0.08 6.50
C SER A 184 3.27 1.21 7.41
N VAL A 185 2.50 1.62 8.43
CA VAL A 185 2.97 2.62 9.40
C VAL A 185 3.57 1.95 10.63
N GLY A 186 2.95 0.85 11.10
CA GLY A 186 3.28 0.25 12.38
C GLY A 186 2.96 1.18 13.56
N HIS A 187 3.80 1.17 14.60
CA HIS A 187 3.58 1.98 15.80
C HIS A 187 4.14 3.41 15.68
N MET A 188 5.37 3.56 15.16
CA MET A 188 6.10 4.85 15.13
C MET A 188 6.49 5.32 13.73
N GLY A 189 6.06 4.62 12.67
CA GLY A 189 6.50 4.87 11.30
C GLY A 189 7.69 3.99 10.92
N LEU A 190 7.45 2.95 10.13
CA LEU A 190 8.47 2.01 9.66
C LEU A 190 9.42 2.69 8.65
N LEU A 191 10.71 2.38 8.73
CA LEU A 191 11.66 2.78 7.71
C LEU A 191 11.57 1.82 6.52
N HIS A 192 10.93 2.28 5.45
CA HIS A 192 10.85 1.54 4.18
C HIS A 192 12.07 1.79 3.31
N SER A 193 12.60 0.72 2.72
CA SER A 193 13.78 0.70 1.86
C SER A 193 13.43 0.08 0.51
N PHE A 194 13.77 0.78 -0.57
CA PHE A 194 13.56 0.35 -1.95
C PHE A 194 14.81 0.66 -2.78
N TRP A 195 15.13 -0.20 -3.73
CA TRP A 195 16.12 0.10 -4.77
C TRP A 195 15.62 1.23 -5.67
N GLN A 196 16.51 2.14 -6.05
CA GLN A 196 16.18 3.25 -6.95
C GLN A 196 17.01 3.14 -8.22
N GLY A 197 16.33 3.12 -9.37
CA GLY A 197 16.94 3.20 -10.68
C GLY A 197 17.05 4.65 -11.16
N ASN A 198 17.33 4.84 -12.46
CA ASN A 198 17.36 6.17 -13.06
C ASN A 198 15.96 6.72 -13.40
N SER A 199 14.93 5.88 -13.32
CA SER A 199 13.53 6.20 -13.56
C SER A 199 12.58 5.37 -12.70
N ILE A 200 11.32 5.81 -12.60
CA ILE A 200 10.30 5.13 -11.80
C ILE A 200 10.16 3.67 -12.25
N VAL A 201 10.02 3.43 -13.56
CA VAL A 201 9.86 2.07 -14.11
C VAL A 201 11.06 1.16 -13.81
N GLN A 202 12.28 1.71 -13.82
CA GLN A 202 13.48 0.96 -13.42
C GLN A 202 13.47 0.66 -11.92
N SER A 203 13.09 1.62 -11.08
CA SER A 203 12.93 1.37 -9.64
C SER A 203 11.92 0.27 -9.37
N ILE A 204 10.78 0.24 -10.08
CA ILE A 204 9.79 -0.84 -9.91
C ILE A 204 10.37 -2.20 -10.31
N TRP A 205 11.03 -2.29 -11.47
CA TRP A 205 11.67 -3.53 -11.92
C TRP A 205 12.74 -4.05 -10.94
N LEU A 206 13.57 -3.16 -10.38
CA LEU A 206 14.60 -3.50 -9.39
C LEU A 206 14.05 -4.03 -8.06
N ASN A 207 12.77 -3.79 -7.76
CA ASN A 207 12.13 -4.25 -6.53
C ASN A 207 11.10 -5.36 -6.77
N LEU A 208 11.05 -5.95 -7.98
CA LEU A 208 10.27 -7.16 -8.23
C LEU A 208 10.89 -8.36 -7.54
N PHE A 209 10.03 -9.26 -7.10
CA PHE A 209 10.44 -10.59 -6.67
C PHE A 209 10.31 -11.59 -7.82
N THR A 210 11.15 -12.61 -7.83
CA THR A 210 10.96 -13.80 -8.66
C THR A 210 9.99 -14.76 -7.97
N ALA A 211 9.45 -15.73 -8.71
CA ALA A 211 8.67 -16.81 -8.11
C ALA A 211 9.51 -17.59 -7.09
N GLU A 212 10.79 -17.84 -7.40
CA GLU A 212 11.72 -18.45 -6.46
C GLU A 212 11.84 -17.64 -5.16
N ASP A 213 12.08 -16.33 -5.23
CA ASP A 213 12.15 -15.46 -4.05
C ASP A 213 10.90 -15.57 -3.19
N ILE A 214 9.72 -15.52 -3.83
CA ILE A 214 8.43 -15.57 -3.14
C ILE A 214 8.29 -16.87 -2.37
N THR A 215 8.71 -18.01 -2.92
CA THR A 215 8.66 -19.29 -2.18
C THR A 215 9.57 -19.30 -0.95
N GLN A 216 10.65 -18.51 -0.97
CA GLN A 216 11.58 -18.35 0.15
C GLN A 216 11.11 -17.31 1.18
N LEU A 217 10.12 -16.47 0.86
CA LEU A 217 9.50 -15.55 1.82
C LEU A 217 8.63 -16.32 2.81
N ALA A 218 9.21 -16.71 3.95
CA ALA A 218 8.50 -17.43 5.01
C ALA A 218 7.18 -16.77 5.44
N MET A 219 7.09 -15.44 5.37
CA MET A 219 5.91 -14.67 5.78
C MET A 219 4.80 -14.59 4.72
N TYR A 220 5.16 -14.70 3.43
CA TYR A 220 4.25 -14.66 2.28
C TYR A 220 4.72 -15.62 1.17
N PRO A 221 4.55 -16.95 1.37
CA PRO A 221 5.08 -17.95 0.45
C PRO A 221 4.29 -18.04 -0.88
N THR A 222 3.37 -17.10 -1.13
CA THR A 222 2.52 -17.06 -2.31
C THR A 222 2.39 -15.64 -2.84
N LEU A 223 2.33 -15.49 -4.16
CA LEU A 223 2.10 -14.21 -4.81
C LEU A 223 0.71 -13.63 -4.45
N GLY A 224 -0.32 -14.48 -4.48
CA GLY A 224 -1.72 -14.07 -4.32
C GLY A 224 -2.31 -13.45 -5.57
N ALA A 225 -3.40 -12.69 -5.39
CA ALA A 225 -4.04 -11.89 -6.44
C ALA A 225 -4.22 -10.46 -5.95
N ALA A 226 -4.13 -9.48 -6.84
CA ALA A 226 -4.36 -8.10 -6.48
C ALA A 226 -5.86 -7.87 -6.16
N PRO A 227 -6.21 -7.01 -5.19
CA PRO A 227 -7.61 -6.84 -4.77
C PRO A 227 -8.55 -6.38 -5.91
N TRP A 228 -8.06 -5.56 -6.85
CA TRP A 228 -8.86 -5.14 -8.01
C TRP A 228 -9.13 -6.29 -9.00
N GLU A 229 -8.44 -7.42 -8.94
CA GLU A 229 -8.83 -8.61 -9.71
C GLU A 229 -10.03 -9.27 -9.04
N ARG A 230 -9.91 -9.49 -7.73
CA ARG A 230 -10.91 -10.17 -6.90
C ARG A 230 -11.04 -9.47 -5.55
N MET A 231 -12.10 -8.65 -5.41
CA MET A 231 -12.35 -7.87 -4.20
C MET A 231 -12.94 -8.75 -3.10
N PRO A 232 -12.53 -8.59 -1.83
CA PRO A 232 -13.21 -9.22 -0.71
C PRO A 232 -14.62 -8.66 -0.56
N THR A 233 -15.50 -9.43 0.05
CA THR A 233 -16.86 -9.04 0.44
C THR A 233 -16.92 -8.54 1.89
N GLY A 234 -15.90 -8.84 2.70
CA GLY A 234 -15.79 -8.38 4.09
C GLY A 234 -14.41 -8.67 4.70
N GLU A 235 -14.32 -8.56 6.02
CA GLU A 235 -13.07 -8.58 6.79
C GLU A 235 -12.40 -9.97 6.89
N ASP A 236 -13.18 -11.05 6.70
CA ASP A 236 -12.70 -12.43 6.90
C ASP A 236 -13.34 -13.48 5.97
N ASP A 237 -13.68 -13.11 4.75
CA ASP A 237 -13.99 -14.11 3.72
C ASP A 237 -12.73 -14.80 3.16
N ASP A 238 -12.90 -15.77 2.26
CA ASP A 238 -11.77 -16.52 1.70
C ASP A 238 -10.77 -15.64 0.95
N ILE A 239 -11.25 -14.57 0.31
CA ILE A 239 -10.40 -13.60 -0.39
C ILE A 239 -9.59 -12.80 0.62
N ALA A 240 -10.24 -12.30 1.68
CA ALA A 240 -9.56 -11.57 2.74
C ALA A 240 -8.49 -12.43 3.44
N ARG A 241 -8.77 -13.71 3.65
CA ARG A 241 -7.79 -14.67 4.21
C ARG A 241 -6.62 -14.92 3.27
N SER A 242 -6.88 -15.03 1.96
CA SER A 242 -5.82 -15.14 0.94
C SER A 242 -4.94 -13.89 0.89
N LEU A 243 -5.54 -12.70 0.96
CA LEU A 243 -4.81 -11.44 1.03
C LEU A 243 -3.91 -11.36 2.27
N LYS A 244 -4.38 -11.82 3.45
CA LYS A 244 -3.55 -11.85 4.68
C LYS A 244 -2.28 -12.71 4.53
N ALA A 245 -2.25 -13.65 3.60
CA ALA A 245 -1.20 -14.66 3.46
C ALA A 245 -0.27 -14.47 2.23
N SER A 246 -0.53 -13.46 1.39
CA SER A 246 0.16 -13.30 0.10
C SER A 246 0.93 -12.00 -0.02
N LEU A 247 1.91 -11.98 -0.94
CA LEU A 247 2.73 -10.80 -1.22
C LEU A 247 1.89 -9.63 -1.75
N LEU A 248 1.01 -9.88 -2.74
CA LEU A 248 0.13 -8.85 -3.28
C LEU A 248 -0.83 -8.31 -2.22
N GLY A 249 -1.32 -9.16 -1.31
CA GLY A 249 -2.11 -8.71 -0.18
C GLY A 249 -1.32 -7.93 0.87
N ARG A 250 0.01 -8.08 0.96
CA ARG A 250 0.86 -7.20 1.78
C ARG A 250 1.13 -5.85 1.11
N LEU A 251 1.26 -5.83 -0.21
CA LEU A 251 1.42 -4.59 -0.98
C LEU A 251 0.14 -3.75 -0.95
N ILE A 252 -1.02 -4.37 -1.14
CA ILE A 252 -2.34 -3.71 -1.11
C ILE A 252 -3.24 -4.43 -0.09
N SER A 253 -3.10 -4.03 1.18
CA SER A 253 -3.72 -4.74 2.30
C SER A 253 -5.22 -4.57 2.47
N MET A 254 -5.86 -3.61 1.79
CA MET A 254 -7.26 -3.26 2.06
C MET A 254 -7.48 -3.02 3.57
N GLY A 255 -6.52 -2.35 4.23
CA GLY A 255 -6.51 -2.14 5.68
C GLY A 255 -7.62 -1.24 6.18
N LYS A 256 -8.20 -0.43 5.28
CA LYS A 256 -9.46 0.29 5.47
C LYS A 256 -10.40 -0.09 4.32
N PHE A 257 -11.68 -0.22 4.64
CA PHE A 257 -12.73 -0.25 3.64
C PHE A 257 -13.24 1.16 3.44
N CYS A 258 -13.23 1.62 2.19
CA CYS A 258 -13.51 2.99 1.82
C CYS A 258 -14.57 3.05 0.72
N LEU A 259 -15.38 4.11 0.73
CA LEU A 259 -16.26 4.48 -0.38
C LEU A 259 -16.38 5.99 -0.42
N LEU A 260 -15.97 6.60 -1.54
CA LEU A 260 -16.15 8.02 -1.76
C LEU A 260 -17.63 8.37 -1.89
N ALA A 261 -18.02 9.45 -1.24
CA ALA A 261 -19.30 10.12 -1.42
C ALA A 261 -19.08 11.46 -2.13
N GLU A 262 -20.16 12.17 -2.47
CA GLU A 262 -20.11 13.46 -3.17
C GLU A 262 -19.20 14.47 -2.43
N ASP A 263 -19.41 14.64 -1.12
CA ASP A 263 -18.70 15.60 -0.27
C ASP A 263 -17.83 14.94 0.83
N GLY A 264 -17.57 13.64 0.73
CA GLY A 264 -16.93 12.92 1.83
C GLY A 264 -16.53 11.49 1.53
N ILE A 265 -16.40 10.72 2.60
CA ILE A 265 -16.01 9.32 2.56
C ILE A 265 -16.71 8.53 3.66
N HIS A 266 -17.20 7.35 3.30
CA HIS A 266 -17.60 6.31 4.23
C HIS A 266 -16.39 5.39 4.45
N TYR A 267 -15.96 5.18 5.69
CA TYR A 267 -14.85 4.27 5.93
C TYR A 267 -14.84 3.59 7.31
N SER A 268 -14.30 2.38 7.31
CA SER A 268 -14.16 1.50 8.47
C SER A 268 -12.82 0.79 8.41
N ASP A 269 -12.39 0.12 9.48
CA ASP A 269 -11.28 -0.83 9.38
C ASP A 269 -11.62 -1.89 8.34
N GLY A 270 -10.63 -2.34 7.59
CA GLY A 270 -10.80 -3.38 6.59
C GLY A 270 -10.25 -4.71 7.09
N ILE A 271 -9.41 -5.31 6.27
CA ILE A 271 -8.74 -6.57 6.59
C ILE A 271 -7.68 -6.32 7.67
N SER A 272 -7.80 -7.00 8.81
CA SER A 272 -6.76 -7.00 9.85
C SER A 272 -5.61 -7.91 9.42
N HIS A 273 -4.53 -7.30 8.91
CA HIS A 273 -3.27 -7.97 8.60
C HIS A 273 -2.37 -8.05 9.83
N ALA A 274 -1.64 -9.16 9.96
CA ALA A 274 -0.67 -9.31 11.03
C ALA A 274 0.53 -8.36 10.84
N GLY A 275 1.01 -7.77 11.92
CA GLY A 275 2.19 -6.90 11.94
C GLY A 275 3.47 -7.62 12.38
N TYR A 276 4.57 -6.86 12.49
CA TYR A 276 5.90 -7.43 12.81
C TYR A 276 5.95 -8.09 14.20
N LEU A 277 5.14 -7.63 15.16
CA LEU A 277 5.00 -8.27 16.47
C LEU A 277 4.32 -9.64 16.39
N GLU A 278 3.56 -9.89 15.32
CA GLU A 278 2.87 -11.14 15.03
C GLU A 278 3.63 -11.98 13.99
N GLY A 279 4.89 -11.64 13.71
CA GLY A 279 5.77 -12.39 12.81
C GLY A 279 5.59 -12.07 11.32
N LYS A 280 4.88 -10.99 10.96
CA LYS A 280 4.71 -10.56 9.56
C LYS A 280 5.20 -9.13 9.32
N THR A 281 6.23 -8.97 8.50
CA THR A 281 6.74 -7.64 8.11
C THR A 281 6.47 -7.36 6.64
N ASP A 282 6.50 -6.09 6.23
CA ASP A 282 6.57 -5.73 4.82
C ASP A 282 7.98 -6.05 4.27
N PRO A 283 8.13 -6.59 3.04
CA PRO A 283 9.46 -6.90 2.49
C PRO A 283 10.40 -5.69 2.37
N SER A 284 9.85 -4.47 2.32
CA SER A 284 10.63 -3.23 2.30
C SER A 284 11.09 -2.76 3.68
N VAL A 285 10.79 -3.49 4.75
CA VAL A 285 11.06 -3.07 6.14
C VAL A 285 11.94 -4.07 6.87
N SER A 286 13.03 -3.57 7.45
CA SER A 286 13.94 -4.36 8.28
C SER A 286 13.41 -4.56 9.70
N VAL A 287 13.40 -5.83 10.14
CA VAL A 287 13.00 -6.23 11.49
C VAL A 287 13.97 -7.26 12.02
N ASP A 288 14.45 -7.04 13.25
CA ASP A 288 15.23 -8.01 14.00
C ASP A 288 14.29 -8.93 14.79
N PHE A 289 14.27 -10.21 14.43
CA PHE A 289 13.51 -11.28 15.08
C PHE A 289 14.33 -12.12 16.07
N SER A 290 15.62 -11.82 16.27
CA SER A 290 16.50 -12.62 17.14
C SER A 290 16.17 -12.49 18.63
N GLY A 291 15.54 -11.39 19.03
CA GLY A 291 15.15 -11.11 20.41
C GLY A 291 13.77 -11.69 20.79
N LYS A 292 13.48 -11.71 22.11
CA LYS A 292 12.16 -12.12 22.65
C LYS A 292 10.98 -11.31 22.11
N LYS A 293 11.23 -10.06 21.69
CA LYS A 293 10.26 -9.20 21.03
C LYS A 293 10.90 -8.68 19.74
N PRO A 294 10.24 -8.85 18.58
CA PRO A 294 10.75 -8.32 17.33
C PRO A 294 10.95 -6.79 17.38
N LYS A 295 12.02 -6.30 16.77
CA LYS A 295 12.34 -4.86 16.71
C LYS A 295 12.39 -4.40 15.26
N ALA A 296 11.39 -3.63 14.85
CA ALA A 296 11.40 -2.98 13.55
C ALA A 296 12.31 -1.75 13.55
N LEU A 297 12.91 -1.47 12.39
CA LEU A 297 13.64 -0.23 12.17
C LEU A 297 12.64 0.91 11.93
N TRP A 298 12.69 1.92 12.78
CA TRP A 298 11.80 3.08 12.73
C TRP A 298 12.43 4.25 12.00
N VAL A 299 11.61 5.09 11.39
CA VAL A 299 12.05 6.40 10.93
C VAL A 299 12.50 7.23 12.14
N ASN A 300 13.67 7.84 12.04
CA ASN A 300 14.17 8.79 13.02
C ASN A 300 14.40 10.15 12.35
N PRO A 301 13.47 11.11 12.48
CA PRO A 301 13.60 12.44 11.86
C PRO A 301 14.84 13.22 12.33
N GLY A 302 15.38 12.90 13.51
CA GLY A 302 16.59 13.51 14.06
C GLY A 302 17.90 12.93 13.51
N LYS A 303 17.84 11.89 12.66
CA LYS A 303 19.01 11.26 12.04
C LYS A 303 18.91 11.31 10.52
N ARG A 304 20.06 11.43 9.86
CA ARG A 304 20.16 11.21 8.42
C ARG A 304 20.04 9.70 8.13
N PRO A 305 19.33 9.28 7.06
CA PRO A 305 19.11 7.85 6.76
C PRO A 305 20.40 7.02 6.64
N TRP A 306 21.49 7.59 6.13
CA TRP A 306 22.78 6.88 5.99
C TRP A 306 23.38 6.40 7.32
N ARG A 307 22.94 6.94 8.46
CA ARG A 307 23.37 6.47 9.80
C ARG A 307 22.77 5.13 10.18
N GLU A 308 21.74 4.67 9.47
CA GLU A 308 21.11 3.37 9.66
C GLU A 308 21.62 2.33 8.65
N LEU A 309 22.63 2.65 7.82
CA LEU A 309 23.22 1.73 6.83
C LEU A 309 23.70 0.42 7.45
N THR A 310 24.36 0.47 8.61
CA THR A 310 24.82 -0.75 9.30
C THR A 310 23.64 -1.65 9.68
N SER A 311 22.51 -1.08 10.11
CA SER A 311 21.31 -1.85 10.44
C SER A 311 20.58 -2.37 9.20
N LEU A 312 20.61 -1.63 8.08
CA LEU A 312 20.07 -2.07 6.80
C LEU A 312 20.89 -3.22 6.21
N LEU A 313 22.21 -3.17 6.34
CA LEU A 313 23.16 -4.14 5.77
C LEU A 313 23.57 -5.24 6.76
N GLN A 314 22.94 -5.32 7.93
CA GLN A 314 23.35 -6.23 9.01
C GLN A 314 23.29 -7.72 8.61
N PHE A 315 22.48 -8.06 7.60
CA PHE A 315 22.42 -9.42 7.06
C PHE A 315 23.69 -9.80 6.27
N ILE A 316 24.52 -8.84 5.82
CA ILE A 316 25.78 -9.10 5.08
C ILE A 316 26.87 -9.68 6.00
N GLU A 317 26.86 -9.34 7.29
CA GLU A 317 27.89 -9.81 8.24
C GLU A 317 27.63 -11.23 8.78
N GLN A 318 26.48 -11.85 8.49
CA GLN A 318 26.11 -13.16 9.05
C GLN A 318 26.32 -14.30 8.04
N ASP A 319 27.48 -14.96 8.14
CA ASP A 319 27.82 -16.24 7.49
C ASP A 319 27.01 -17.45 8.05
N SER A 320 25.76 -17.26 8.46
CA SER A 320 24.89 -18.32 9.00
C SER A 320 23.41 -18.08 8.72
N PRO A 321 22.64 -19.14 8.42
CA PRO A 321 21.24 -19.02 8.04
C PRO A 321 20.40 -18.70 9.28
N ARG A 322 20.15 -17.42 9.55
CA ARG A 322 19.19 -16.95 10.55
C ARG A 322 18.39 -15.77 9.99
N ASP A 323 17.17 -16.06 9.55
CA ASP A 323 15.91 -15.27 9.52
C ASP A 323 15.89 -13.72 9.43
N MET A 324 16.99 -13.05 9.10
CA MET A 324 17.01 -11.65 8.66
C MET A 324 17.15 -11.63 7.13
N LYS A 325 16.01 -11.60 6.43
CA LYS A 325 15.95 -11.19 5.02
C LYS A 325 14.91 -10.06 4.83
N PRO A 326 15.26 -8.79 5.10
CA PRO A 326 14.53 -7.65 4.53
C PRO A 326 15.29 -7.09 3.34
N VAL A 327 14.56 -6.92 2.22
CA VAL A 327 15.05 -6.67 0.86
C VAL A 327 16.02 -7.75 0.37
N SER A 328 15.71 -8.29 -0.80
CA SER A 328 16.66 -9.02 -1.62
C SER A 328 17.95 -8.19 -1.77
N LEU A 329 18.95 -8.48 -0.93
CA LEU A 329 20.32 -8.56 -1.40
C LEU A 329 20.55 -10.00 -1.82
N ALA A 330 19.84 -10.43 -2.86
CA ALA A 330 20.49 -11.29 -3.84
C ALA A 330 21.67 -10.47 -4.36
N PHE A 331 22.87 -10.92 -4.00
CA PHE A 331 24.11 -10.40 -4.55
C PHE A 331 24.05 -10.56 -6.08
N LEU A 332 24.21 -9.44 -6.80
CA LEU A 332 24.95 -9.49 -8.07
C LEU A 332 26.44 -9.70 -7.75
#